data_AF-A0A354CIU0-F1
#
_entry.id   AF-A0A354CIU0-F1
#
_cell.length_a   1.000
_cell.length_b   1.000
_cell.length_c   1.000
_cell.angle_alpha   90.00
_cell.angle_beta   90.00
_cell.angle_gamma   90.00
#
_symmetry.space_group_name_H-M   'P 1'
#
loop_
_entity.id
_entity.type
_entity.pdbx_description
1 polymer ?
#
loop_
_entity_poly.entity_id
_entity_poly.type
_entity_poly.pdbx_seq_one_letter_code
_entity_poly.pdbx_strand_id
1 'polypeptide(L)' 'MHNTDNTENDNKIQKFRQTVCDSDNVVFFGGAGVSTESGIPDFRGV' A
#
# COMPACT_ATOMS: atom_id res chain seq x y z
N MET A 1 23.62 -1.76 -14.70
CA MET A 1 23.28 -2.15 -13.33
C MET A 1 21.77 -2.03 -13.20
N HIS A 2 21.04 -3.14 -13.18
CA HIS A 2 19.61 -3.14 -12.88
C HIS A 2 19.48 -3.06 -11.36
N ASN A 3 18.78 -2.06 -10.85
CA ASN A 3 18.57 -1.89 -9.40
C ASN A 3 17.57 -2.96 -8.93
N THR A 4 18.06 -4.02 -8.30
CA THR A 4 17.25 -5.18 -7.88
C THR A 4 16.18 -4.85 -6.84
N ASP A 5 16.33 -3.73 -6.12
CA ASP A 5 15.42 -3.30 -5.05
C ASP A 5 14.07 -2.81 -5.58
N ASN A 6 14.05 -2.19 -6.77
CA ASN A 6 12.79 -1.79 -7.41
C ASN A 6 11.97 -3.02 -7.84
N THR A 7 12.67 -4.06 -8.31
CA THR A 7 12.03 -5.30 -8.78
C THR A 7 11.23 -6.02 -7.69
N GLU A 8 11.69 -6.00 -6.44
CA GLU A 8 10.96 -6.68 -5.34
C GLU A 8 9.67 -5.96 -4.95
N ASN A 9 9.71 -4.62 -4.83
CA ASN A 9 8.52 -3.82 -4.51
C ASN A 9 7.49 -3.88 -5.65
N ASP A 10 7.95 -3.80 -6.90
CA ASP A 10 7.09 -3.93 -8.08
C ASP A 10 6.39 -5.30 -8.09
N ASN A 11 7.10 -6.38 -7.73
CA ASN A 11 6.49 -7.71 -7.60
C ASN A 11 5.42 -7.77 -6.51
N LYS A 12 5.65 -7.13 -5.35
CA LYS A 12 4.65 -7.07 -4.26
C LYS A 12 3.41 -6.31 -4.69
N ILE A 13 3.58 -5.17 -5.37
CA ILE A 13 2.47 -4.37 -5.90
C ILE A 13 1.67 -5.16 -6.94
N GLN A 14 2.35 -5.85 -7.88
CA GLN A 14 1.66 -6.67 -8.87
C GLN A 14 0.85 -7.82 -8.23
N LYS A 15 1.42 -8.48 -7.21
CA LYS A 15 0.70 -9.54 -6.48
C LYS A 15 -0.51 -9.00 -5.73
N PHE A 16 -0.38 -7.84 -5.07
CA PHE A 16 -1.51 -7.17 -4.42
C PHE A 16 -2.59 -6.80 -5.44
N ARG A 17 -2.20 -6.20 -6.57
CA ARG A 17 -3.12 -5.84 -7.66
C ARG A 17 -3.90 -7.05 -8.16
N GLN A 18 -3.22 -8.17 -8.41
CA GLN A 18 -3.88 -9.41 -8.84
C GLN A 18 -4.90 -9.89 -7.80
N THR A 19 -4.53 -9.87 -6.52
CA THR A 19 -5.42 -10.29 -5.42
C THR A 19 -6.68 -9.43 -5.35
N VAL A 20 -6.54 -8.12 -5.55
CA VAL A 20 -7.68 -7.19 -5.59
C VAL A 20 -8.56 -7.44 -6.82
N CYS A 21 -7.97 -7.64 -8.00
CA CYS A 21 -8.71 -7.90 -9.23
C CYS A 21 -9.48 -9.22 -9.23
N ASP A 22 -8.95 -10.25 -8.56
CA ASP A 22 -9.58 -11.58 -8.48
C ASP A 22 -10.63 -11.69 -7.36
N SER A 23 -10.81 -10.64 -6.56
CA SER A 23 -11.74 -10.64 -5.43
C SER A 23 -13.10 -10.04 -5.81
N ASP A 24 -14.19 -10.78 -5.57
CA ASP A 24 -15.55 -10.28 -5.79
C ASP A 24 -15.97 -9.19 -4.78
N ASN A 25 -15.41 -9.23 -3.57
CA ASN A 25 -15.71 -8.28 -2.50
C ASN A 25 -14.42 -7.90 -1.78
N VAL A 26 -14.18 -6.60 -1.63
CA VAL A 26 -12.98 -6.06 -0.98
C VAL A 26 -13.39 -5.15 0.17
N VAL A 27 -12.83 -5.42 1.35
CA VAL A 27 -12.95 -4.56 2.54
C VAL A 27 -11.57 -4.04 2.91
N PHE A 28 -11.44 -2.72 3.05
CA PHE A 28 -10.22 -2.07 3.48
C PHE A 28 -10.39 -1.50 4.88
N PHE A 29 -9.43 -1.78 5.76
CA PHE A 29 -9.36 -1.23 7.10
C PHE A 29 -8.30 -0.12 7.15
N GLY A 30 -8.76 1.13 7.03
CA GLY A 30 -7.90 2.31 7.18
C GLY A 30 -7.84 2.82 8.61
N GLY A 31 -6.78 3.56 8.92
CA GLY A 31 -6.60 4.32 10.18
C GLY A 31 -6.09 5.73 9.91
N ALA A 32 -5.81 6.52 10.95
CA ALA A 32 -5.39 7.93 10.80
C ALA A 32 -4.14 8.12 9.91
N GLY A 33 -3.27 7.11 9.83
CA GLY A 33 -2.08 7.14 8.98
C GLY A 33 -2.36 7.37 7.49
N VAL A 34 -3.56 7.06 6.97
CA VAL A 34 -3.90 7.30 5.55
C VAL A 34 -4.19 8.77 5.21
N SER A 35 -4.13 9.66 6.21
CA SER A 35 -4.43 11.09 6.04
C SER A 35 -3.22 12.00 6.32
N THR A 36 -2.07 11.44 6.68
CA THR A 36 -0.85 12.21 7.01
C THR A 36 -0.35 13.00 5.82
N GLU A 37 -0.41 12.44 4.61
CA GLU A 37 -0.01 13.11 3.38
C GLU A 37 -0.91 14.29 3.00
N SER A 38 -2.10 14.39 3.60
CA SER A 38 -3.00 15.55 3.47
C SER A 38 -2.80 16.62 4.55
N GLY A 39 -1.82 16.44 5.44
CA GLY A 39 -1.53 17.35 6.55
C GLY A 39 -2.34 17.07 7.83
N ILE A 40 -3.05 15.95 7.89
CA ILE A 40 -3.78 15.51 9.10
C ILE A 40 -2.88 14.53 9.87
N PRO A 41 -2.37 14.88 11.06
CA PRO A 41 -1.45 14.02 11.80
C PRO A 41 -2.15 12.74 12.28
N ASP A 42 -1.40 11.65 12.33
CA ASP A 42 -1.86 10.43 12.99
C ASP A 42 -1.63 10.48 14.51
N PHE A 43 -2.00 9.41 15.23
CA PHE A 43 -1.91 9.37 16.69
C PHE A 43 -0.57 8.86 17.24
N ARG A 44 0.29 8.25 16.41
CA ARG A 44 1.42 7.43 16.89
C ARG A 44 2.75 7.69 16.16
N GLY A 45 2.75 8.40 15.05
CA GLY A 45 3.90 8.83 14.28
C GLY A 45 4.43 10.15 14.82
N VAL A 46 5.43 10.04 15.70
CA VAL A 46 6.30 11.17 16.10
C VAL A 46 7.42 11.38 15.09
#